data_AF-A0A2V9N1Q7-F1
#
_entry.id   AF-A0A2V9N1Q7-F1
#
_cell.length_a   1.000
_cell.length_b   1.000
_cell.length_c   1.000
_cell.angle_alpha   90.00
_cell.angle_beta   90.00
_cell.angle_gamma   90.00
#
_symmetry.space_group_name_H-M   'P 1'
#
loop_
_entity.id
_entity.type
_entity.pdbx_description
1 polymer ?
#
loop_
_entity_poly.entity_id
_entity_poly.type
_entity_poly.pdbx_seq_one_letter_code
_entity_poly.pdbx_strand_id
1 'polypeptide(L)'
;VLLRPEAFAEGEEAKAVAEFRLAKGTMLKLALPAALTADHPWEWIFWPSGNCEPATVQFRGPAGAWTANYSALTAQPEVTQYAAR
;
A
#
# COMPACT_ATOMS: atom_id res chain seq x y z
N VAL A 1 6.48 3.40 1.63
CA VAL A 1 5.60 2.28 2.05
C VAL A 1 6.39 1.00 1.87
N LEU A 2 6.43 0.17 2.90
CA LEU A 2 7.12 -1.11 2.90
C LEU A 2 6.08 -2.23 2.74
N LEU A 3 6.35 -3.20 1.88
CA LEU A 3 5.50 -4.37 1.64
C LEU A 3 5.90 -5.51 2.58
N ARG A 4 4.97 -6.13 3.33
CA ARG A 4 5.30 -7.31 4.16
C ARG A 4 4.36 -8.50 3.96
N PRO A 5 4.85 -9.74 4.13
CA PRO A 5 4.04 -10.95 4.20
C PRO A 5 3.18 -11.02 5.46
N GLU A 6 2.13 -11.85 5.41
CA GLU A 6 1.17 -12.11 6.50
C GLU A 6 1.80 -12.61 7.80
N ALA A 7 2.78 -13.50 7.69
CA ALA A 7 3.51 -14.07 8.81
C ALA A 7 4.92 -14.41 8.35
N PHE A 8 5.85 -14.30 9.29
CA PHE A 8 7.24 -14.73 9.13
C PHE A 8 7.36 -16.12 9.77
N ALA A 9 8.05 -17.05 9.12
CA ALA A 9 8.39 -18.32 9.75
C ALA A 9 9.26 -18.09 11.00
N GLU A 10 9.29 -19.05 11.92
CA GLU A 10 10.14 -18.95 13.11
C GLU A 10 11.61 -18.81 12.70
N GLY A 11 12.22 -17.67 13.04
CA GLY A 11 13.60 -17.32 12.65
C GLY A 11 13.74 -16.53 11.34
N GLU A 12 12.64 -16.20 10.66
CA GLU A 12 12.67 -15.42 9.42
C GLU A 12 12.77 -13.91 9.71
N GLU A 13 13.71 -13.25 9.05
CA GLU A 13 13.99 -11.84 9.27
C GLU A 13 12.88 -10.97 8.65
N ALA A 14 12.29 -10.08 9.46
CA ALA A 14 11.25 -9.16 9.06
C ALA A 14 11.75 -8.12 8.03
N LYS A 15 11.80 -8.50 6.76
CA LYS A 15 12.25 -7.65 5.66
C LYS A 15 11.09 -7.25 4.77
N ALA A 16 11.12 -5.99 4.31
CA ALA A 16 10.22 -5.52 3.29
C ALA A 16 10.50 -6.28 1.98
N VAL A 17 9.45 -6.79 1.35
CA VAL A 17 9.56 -7.51 0.08
C VAL A 17 9.77 -6.52 -1.08
N ALA A 18 9.35 -5.26 -0.90
CA ALA A 18 9.55 -4.17 -1.85
C ALA A 18 9.57 -2.80 -1.17
N GLU A 19 10.27 -1.85 -1.79
CA GLU A 19 10.34 -0.45 -1.37
C GLU A 19 9.83 0.48 -2.48
N PHE A 20 8.98 1.44 -2.11
CA PHE A 20 8.55 2.52 -3.01
C PHE A 20 9.47 3.73 -2.87
N ARG A 21 10.26 4.02 -3.91
CA ARG A 21 11.08 5.23 -4.00
C ARG A 21 10.28 6.37 -4.60
N LEU A 22 10.00 7.40 -3.80
CA LEU A 22 9.28 8.59 -4.22
C LEU A 22 10.23 9.61 -4.83
N ALA A 23 9.91 10.11 -6.02
CA ALA A 23 10.66 11.19 -6.65
C ALA A 23 10.43 12.52 -5.90
N LYS A 24 11.37 13.46 -6.03
CA LYS A 24 11.22 14.79 -5.42
C LYS A 24 9.94 15.47 -5.92
N GLY A 25 9.17 16.05 -5.00
CA GLY A 25 7.89 16.69 -5.32
C GLY A 25 6.73 15.72 -5.54
N THR A 26 6.91 14.43 -5.26
CA THR A 26 5.80 13.46 -5.19
C THR A 26 5.35 13.27 -3.75
N MET A 27 4.05 13.05 -3.59
CA MET A 27 3.42 12.69 -2.33
C MET A 27 2.63 11.41 -2.55
N LEU A 28 2.84 10.44 -1.67
CA LEU A 28 2.07 9.20 -1.60
C LEU A 28 1.44 9.14 -0.21
N LYS A 29 0.11 9.05 -0.16
CA LYS A 29 -0.63 8.80 1.06
C LYS A 29 -1.23 7.41 1.00
N LEU A 30 -0.97 6.62 2.03
CA LEU A 30 -1.58 5.32 2.26
C LEU A 30 -2.52 5.45 3.46
N ALA A 31 -3.77 5.05 3.29
CA ALA A 31 -4.73 4.91 4.38
C ALA A 31 -5.13 3.43 4.51
N LEU A 32 -5.03 2.89 5.72
CA LEU A 32 -5.35 1.51 6.08
C LEU A 32 -6.61 1.50 6.94
N PRO A 33 -7.82 1.53 6.34
CA PRO A 33 -9.08 1.62 7.07
C PRO A 33 -9.38 0.40 7.96
N ALA A 34 -8.75 -0.73 7.68
CA ALA A 34 -8.90 -1.97 8.42
C ALA A 34 -7.76 -2.23 9.43
N ALA A 35 -6.87 -1.25 9.64
CA ALA A 35 -5.79 -1.38 10.62
C ALA A 35 -6.37 -1.66 12.01
N LEU A 36 -5.96 -2.77 12.60
CA LEU A 36 -6.50 -3.26 13.88
C LEU A 36 -5.97 -2.47 15.09
N THR A 37 -4.93 -1.65 14.92
CA THR A 37 -4.30 -0.87 15.99
C THR A 37 -4.17 0.60 15.63
N ALA A 38 -4.33 1.47 16.63
CA ALA A 38 -4.14 2.92 16.46
C ALA A 38 -2.69 3.23 16.09
N ASP A 39 -1.72 2.64 16.80
CA ASP A 39 -0.32 2.59 16.42
C ASP A 39 -0.09 1.33 15.58
N HIS A 40 -0.24 1.48 14.26
CA HIS A 40 0.12 0.45 13.29
C HIS A 40 1.40 0.88 12.56
N PRO A 41 2.29 -0.07 12.23
CA PRO A 41 3.45 0.24 11.42
C PRO A 41 3.00 0.77 10.04
N TRP A 42 3.83 1.61 9.41
CA TRP A 42 3.59 2.13 8.05
C TRP A 42 3.86 1.07 6.96
N GLU A 43 3.28 -0.11 7.15
CA GLU A 43 3.46 -1.31 6.37
C GLU A 43 2.13 -1.67 5.71
N TRP A 44 2.19 -2.09 4.44
CA TRP A 44 1.01 -2.57 3.73
C TRP A 44 1.17 -4.06 3.47
N ILE A 45 0.23 -4.86 3.99
CA ILE A 45 0.35 -6.31 4.03
C ILE A 45 -0.21 -6.93 2.76
N PHE A 46 0.56 -7.86 2.18
CA PHE A 46 0.14 -8.71 1.07
C PHE A 46 0.22 -10.18 1.49
N TRP A 47 -0.88 -10.89 1.29
CA TRP A 47 -1.03 -12.29 1.62
C TRP A 47 -0.49 -13.19 0.50
N PRO A 48 0.05 -14.39 0.79
CA PRO A 48 0.55 -15.32 -0.23
C PRO A 48 -0.49 -15.72 -1.28
N SER A 49 -1.79 -15.61 -0.96
CA SER A 49 -2.90 -15.79 -1.88
C SER A 49 -3.00 -14.73 -2.98
N GLY A 50 -2.20 -13.66 -2.89
CA GLY A 50 -2.20 -12.52 -3.80
C GLY A 50 -3.12 -11.37 -3.34
N ASN A 51 -3.90 -11.57 -2.27
CA ASN A 51 -4.73 -10.52 -1.68
C ASN A 51 -3.89 -9.50 -0.88
N CYS A 52 -4.44 -8.32 -0.62
CA CYS A 52 -3.79 -7.30 0.19
C CYS A 52 -4.75 -6.74 1.24
N GLU A 53 -4.18 -6.20 2.32
CA GLU A 53 -4.96 -5.42 3.28
C GLU A 53 -5.74 -4.31 2.54
N PRO A 54 -7.02 -4.07 2.86
CA PRO A 54 -7.78 -2.99 2.24
C PRO A 54 -7.06 -1.66 2.44
N ALA A 55 -6.92 -0.90 1.35
CA ALA A 55 -6.18 0.36 1.39
C ALA A 55 -6.72 1.38 0.40
N THR A 56 -6.63 2.65 0.77
CA THR A 56 -6.76 3.76 -0.18
C THR A 56 -5.38 4.36 -0.41
N VAL A 57 -4.93 4.33 -1.66
CA VAL A 57 -3.64 4.86 -2.09
C VAL A 57 -3.88 6.13 -2.89
N GLN A 58 -3.28 7.23 -2.48
CA GLN A 58 -3.36 8.51 -3.18
C GLN A 58 -1.97 8.96 -3.60
N PHE A 59 -1.83 9.31 -4.87
CA PHE A 59 -0.61 9.87 -5.43
C PHE A 59 -0.87 11.30 -5.92
N ARG A 60 0.10 12.18 -5.67
CA ARG A 60 0.18 13.51 -6.31
C ARG A 60 1.63 13.78 -6.67
N GLY A 61 1.89 14.22 -7.90
CA GLY A 61 3.22 14.56 -8.35
C GLY A 61 3.26 15.25 -9.71
N PRO A 62 4.45 15.40 -10.30
CA PRO A 62 4.61 16.04 -11.62
C PRO A 62 3.82 15.36 -12.73
N ALA A 63 3.68 14.03 -12.67
CA ALA A 63 2.92 13.22 -13.63
C ALA A 63 1.38 13.29 -13.42
N GLY A 64 0.91 14.10 -12.48
CA GLY A 64 -0.51 14.24 -12.16
C GLY A 64 -0.89 13.68 -10.80
N ALA A 65 -2.16 13.36 -10.64
CA ALA A 65 -2.72 12.84 -9.40
C ALA A 65 -3.67 11.68 -9.67
N TRP A 66 -3.65 10.68 -8.78
CA TRP A 66 -4.62 9.59 -8.82
C TRP A 66 -4.94 9.08 -7.43
N THR A 67 -6.11 8.45 -7.30
CA THR A 67 -6.52 7.69 -6.11
C THR A 67 -6.98 6.32 -6.56
N ALA A 68 -6.51 5.28 -5.87
CA ALA A 68 -6.93 3.90 -6.06
C ALA A 68 -7.35 3.28 -4.73
N ASN A 69 -8.44 2.52 -4.76
CA ASN A 69 -8.90 1.70 -3.65
C ASN A 69 -8.56 0.24 -3.91
N TYR A 70 -8.08 -0.45 -2.88
CA TYR A 70 -7.77 -1.87 -2.91
C TYR A 70 -8.71 -2.62 -1.97
N SER A 71 -9.32 -3.68 -2.49
CA SER A 71 -10.17 -4.60 -1.73
C SER A 71 -9.39 -5.83 -1.29
N ALA A 72 -9.67 -6.31 -0.08
CA ALA A 72 -9.14 -7.59 0.41
C ALA A 72 -9.55 -8.79 -0.43
N LEU A 73 -10.62 -8.67 -1.23
CA LEU A 73 -11.17 -9.81 -1.98
C LEU A 73 -10.53 -10.01 -3.35
N THR A 74 -10.00 -8.94 -3.95
CA THR A 74 -9.53 -8.96 -5.34
C THR A 74 -8.07 -8.56 -5.49
N ALA A 75 -7.50 -7.83 -4.53
CA ALA A 75 -6.19 -7.17 -4.63
C ALA A 75 -6.02 -6.25 -5.85
N GLN A 76 -7.11 -5.99 -6.59
CA GLN A 76 -7.08 -5.16 -7.78
C GLN A 76 -7.34 -3.70 -7.40
N PRO A 77 -6.59 -2.75 -7.97
CA PRO A 77 -6.87 -1.34 -7.80
C PRO A 77 -8.14 -0.95 -8.54
N GLU A 78 -9.05 -0.30 -7.84
CA GLU A 78 -10.13 0.50 -8.44
C GLU A 78 -9.71 1.98 -8.43
N VAL A 79 -9.44 2.53 -9.61
CA VAL A 79 -9.07 3.95 -9.74
C VAL A 79 -10.34 4.81 -9.63
N THR A 80 -10.43 5.58 -8.55
CA THR A 80 -11.60 6.43 -8.27
C THR A 80 -11.39 7.89 -8.64
N GLN A 81 -10.13 8.31 -8.80
CA GLN A 81 -9.79 9.64 -9.30
C GLN A 81 -8.53 9.57 -10.14
N TYR A 82 -8.53 10.23 -11.29
CA TYR A 82 -7.38 10.31 -12.17
C TYR A 82 -7.32 11.69 -12.84
N ALA A 83 -6.17 12.34 -12.74
CA ALA A 83 -5.87 13.61 -13.38
C ALA A 83 -4.43 13.58 -13.90
N ALA A 84 -4.26 13.21 -15.17
CA ALA A 84 -2.99 13.31 -15.87
C ALA A 84 -2.61 14.78 -16.11
N ARG A 85 -1.32 15.04 -16.24
CA ARG A 85 -0.78 16.38 -16.51
C ARG A 85 0.17 16.37 -17.69
#